data_AF-A0A5J6SY68-F1
#
_entry.id   AF-A0A5J6SY68-F1
#
_cell.length_a   1.000
_cell.length_b   1.000
_cell.length_c   1.000
_cell.angle_alpha   90.00
_cell.angle_beta   90.00
_cell.angle_gamma   90.00
#
_symmetry.space_group_name_H-M   'P 1'
#
loop_
_entity.id
_entity.type
_entity.pdbx_description
1 polymer ?
#
loop_
_entity_poly.entity_id
_entity_poly.type
_entity_poly.pdbx_seq_one_letter_code
_entity_poly.pdbx_strand_id
1 'polypeptide(L)'
;MANVVGIDVTNQSAVAGVYNFDITENFSAGDSIEIGGTKYTAIAAGGTAGTNEFVAGATISDSIDALKVLIDAEGTYTATKANSPFISNNRIVLTENTASGATTGPSLSGTNVGDIKGVNEFRITANLADGDVLKVGANLLLAGGKNASAGLTGDFEVGTTASDTATNIAAAITGADTTSSQHLQDLQAKYTVTVDKVDTAKLIFTEKNASGTNLKTADIGIGKNTDNRAAGAPSPQSYEITAQALDVGSKVKIGNAEITLAGQNGTAKQVAEELKNQITNADSNSSAELQALKAKYNVSVTGDKLTLEQKTAESGEKPLTADFSTSASTGFTANLQIGANTSQKMSLGINDMRSSALDIVGGVNGTITVNENGTDYTAKFTSTSNVTDGTAGEAALDISTHENATAAIKVINNAIEKVSAERSKLGASQNRLEHTINNLSTSSENLTAAESRIRDVDMAKEMMTQTKNSILAQAAQAMLAQANQQPQGVLQLLR
;
A
#
# COMPACT_ATOMS: atom_id res chain seq x y z
N MET A 1 78.60 3.31 12.43
CA MET A 1 77.84 2.86 11.25
C MET A 1 76.71 2.03 11.79
N ALA A 2 75.48 2.53 11.77
CA ALA A 2 74.31 1.79 12.23
C ALA A 2 74.06 0.63 11.26
N ASN A 3 74.00 -0.59 11.76
CA ASN A 3 73.81 -1.78 10.95
C ASN A 3 72.31 -1.91 10.69
N VAL A 4 71.89 -1.86 9.42
CA VAL A 4 70.50 -2.14 9.07
C VAL A 4 70.37 -3.66 9.10
N VAL A 5 69.72 -4.20 10.14
CA VAL A 5 69.37 -5.62 10.21
C VAL A 5 68.52 -5.94 8.98
N GLY A 6 68.91 -6.97 8.22
CA GLY A 6 68.33 -7.31 6.93
C GLY A 6 66.85 -7.65 7.04
N ILE A 7 66.00 -6.73 6.58
CA ILE A 7 64.57 -6.96 6.41
C ILE A 7 64.40 -7.69 5.08
N ASP A 8 64.07 -8.99 5.12
CA ASP A 8 63.68 -9.71 3.92
C ASP A 8 62.23 -9.29 3.56
N VAL A 9 62.10 -8.31 2.68
CA VAL A 9 60.81 -7.81 2.17
C VAL A 9 60.29 -8.75 1.09
N THR A 10 60.08 -10.01 1.43
CA THR A 10 59.49 -11.01 0.52
C THR A 10 58.13 -11.44 1.03
N ASN A 11 57.18 -10.50 1.10
CA ASN A 11 55.76 -10.71 0.82
C ASN A 11 54.95 -9.43 1.10
N GLN A 12 54.80 -8.57 0.09
CA GLN A 12 53.61 -7.71 0.07
C GLN A 12 52.39 -8.64 -0.02
N SER A 13 51.55 -8.63 1.01
CA SER A 13 50.28 -9.33 0.98
C SER A 13 49.42 -8.74 -0.14
N ALA A 14 48.67 -9.56 -0.87
CA ALA A 14 47.84 -9.15 -2.01
C ALA A 14 46.61 -8.27 -1.62
N VAL A 15 46.57 -7.74 -0.40
CA VAL A 15 45.49 -6.92 0.16
C VAL A 15 46.06 -5.52 0.41
N ALA A 16 45.52 -4.52 -0.27
CA ALA A 16 45.91 -3.11 -0.08
C ALA A 16 45.81 -2.72 1.40
N GLY A 17 46.89 -2.18 1.97
CA GLY A 17 46.92 -1.67 3.36
C GLY A 17 47.36 -2.66 4.45
N VAL A 18 47.83 -3.87 4.11
CA VAL A 18 48.42 -4.83 5.08
C VAL A 18 49.85 -5.20 4.71
N TYR A 19 50.79 -4.99 5.63
CA TYR A 19 52.23 -5.20 5.44
C TYR A 19 52.78 -6.22 6.44
N ASN A 20 53.50 -7.23 5.97
CA ASN A 20 54.10 -8.26 6.81
C ASN A 20 55.61 -8.08 6.90
N PHE A 21 56.16 -8.17 8.11
CA PHE A 21 57.60 -8.05 8.36
C PHE A 21 58.09 -9.23 9.20
N ASP A 22 59.11 -9.92 8.71
CA ASP A 22 59.81 -10.97 9.44
C ASP A 22 61.09 -10.40 10.06
N ILE A 23 61.22 -10.53 11.38
CA ILE A 23 62.41 -10.11 12.12
C ILE A 23 63.24 -11.35 12.42
N THR A 24 64.34 -11.49 11.69
CA THR A 24 65.19 -12.68 11.68
C THR A 24 66.32 -12.62 12.70
N GLU A 25 66.68 -11.43 13.20
CA GLU A 25 67.76 -11.21 14.17
C GLU A 25 67.30 -10.27 15.31
N ASN A 26 67.97 -10.34 16.47
CA ASN A 26 67.61 -9.48 17.61
C ASN A 26 68.21 -8.07 17.43
N PHE A 27 67.47 -7.06 17.87
CA PHE A 27 67.92 -5.66 17.82
C PHE A 27 69.02 -5.42 18.85
N SER A 28 70.13 -4.84 18.41
CA SER A 28 71.17 -4.30 19.29
C SER A 28 70.93 -2.81 19.54
N ALA A 29 71.49 -2.29 20.64
CA ALA A 29 71.39 -0.86 20.94
C ALA A 29 71.97 0.00 19.80
N GLY A 30 71.16 0.88 19.21
CA GLY A 30 71.51 1.71 18.06
C GLY A 30 70.97 1.21 16.71
N ASP A 31 70.38 0.02 16.65
CA ASP A 31 69.70 -0.47 15.45
C ASP A 31 68.37 0.26 15.25
N SER A 32 67.92 0.40 14.00
CA SER A 32 66.70 1.15 13.71
C SER A 32 65.87 0.54 12.59
N ILE A 33 64.55 0.67 12.70
CA ILE A 33 63.57 0.24 11.71
C ILE A 33 62.72 1.44 11.28
N GLU A 34 62.44 1.57 9.98
CA GLU A 34 61.60 2.64 9.45
C GLU A 34 60.29 2.07 8.94
N ILE A 35 59.18 2.60 9.44
CA ILE A 35 57.81 2.14 9.14
C ILE A 35 56.97 3.39 8.86
N GLY A 36 56.35 3.45 7.68
CA GLY A 36 55.49 4.59 7.31
C GLY A 36 56.20 5.95 7.26
N GLY A 37 57.54 5.96 7.09
CA GLY A 37 58.36 7.18 7.11
C GLY A 37 58.81 7.63 8.50
N THR A 38 58.41 6.94 9.56
CA THR A 38 58.88 7.18 10.94
C THR A 38 59.95 6.17 11.31
N LYS A 39 61.09 6.67 11.82
CA LYS A 39 62.24 5.85 12.22
C LYS A 39 62.19 5.53 13.72
N TYR A 40 62.15 4.24 14.05
CA TYR A 40 62.18 3.72 15.41
C TYR A 40 63.57 3.17 15.74
N THR A 41 64.14 3.57 16.88
CA THR A 41 65.51 3.18 17.26
C THR A 41 65.51 2.31 18.52
N ALA A 42 66.27 1.23 18.50
CA ALA A 42 66.42 0.31 19.62
C ALA A 42 67.43 0.86 20.65
N ILE A 43 67.06 0.86 21.93
CA ILE A 43 67.93 1.24 23.06
C ILE A 43 68.26 0.02 23.94
N ALA A 44 69.34 0.12 24.70
CA ALA A 44 69.82 -0.98 25.55
C ALA A 44 68.79 -1.40 26.62
N ALA A 45 68.76 -2.70 26.94
CA ALA A 45 67.88 -3.28 27.95
C ALA A 45 68.03 -2.57 29.31
N GLY A 46 66.95 -1.96 29.81
CA GLY A 46 66.90 -1.23 31.08
C GLY A 46 66.94 0.31 30.97
N GLY A 47 67.05 0.88 29.77
CA GLY A 47 66.88 2.32 29.55
C GLY A 47 65.42 2.76 29.52
N THR A 48 65.14 4.03 29.86
CA THR A 48 63.81 4.63 29.68
C THR A 48 63.67 5.10 28.23
N ALA A 49 62.75 4.52 27.47
CA ALA A 49 62.53 4.84 26.07
C ALA A 49 61.90 6.24 25.89
N GLY A 50 62.48 7.05 25.00
CA GLY A 50 61.91 8.32 24.55
C GLY A 50 60.94 8.18 23.38
N THR A 51 60.57 9.30 22.76
CA THR A 51 59.71 9.32 21.57
C THR A 51 60.41 8.61 20.41
N ASN A 52 59.74 7.62 19.80
CA ASN A 52 60.27 6.77 18.72
C ASN A 52 61.48 5.88 19.11
N GLU A 53 61.65 5.61 20.40
CA GLU A 53 62.62 4.64 20.89
C GLU A 53 61.91 3.45 21.51
N PHE A 54 62.46 2.24 21.33
CA PHE A 54 61.95 1.03 21.99
C PHE A 54 63.10 0.28 22.65
N VAL A 55 62.82 -0.38 23.77
CA VAL A 55 63.84 -1.15 24.50
C VAL A 55 64.06 -2.47 23.78
N ALA A 56 65.30 -2.75 23.35
CA ALA A 56 65.66 -4.06 22.84
C ALA A 56 65.57 -5.09 23.98
N GLY A 57 64.66 -6.04 23.84
CA GLY A 57 64.44 -7.11 24.80
C GLY A 57 65.45 -8.25 24.69
N ALA A 58 65.49 -9.12 25.71
CA ALA A 58 66.42 -10.25 25.76
C ALA A 58 66.14 -11.28 24.64
N THR A 59 64.90 -11.34 24.17
CA THR A 59 64.49 -12.14 23.02
C THR A 59 63.89 -11.25 21.93
N ILE A 60 63.90 -11.74 20.69
CA ILE A 60 63.28 -11.03 19.55
C ILE A 60 61.78 -10.75 19.82
N SER A 61 61.10 -11.67 20.51
CA SER A 61 59.68 -11.51 20.88
C SER A 61 59.47 -10.30 21.78
N ASP A 62 60.32 -10.10 22.78
CA ASP A 62 60.20 -8.98 23.73
C ASP A 62 60.44 -7.64 23.02
N SER A 63 61.40 -7.61 22.10
CA SER A 63 61.67 -6.45 21.23
C SER A 63 60.48 -6.14 20.31
N ILE A 64 59.82 -7.17 19.76
CA ILE A 64 58.62 -7.04 18.91
C ILE A 64 57.44 -6.48 19.70
N ASP A 65 57.22 -6.97 20.92
CA ASP A 65 56.10 -6.51 21.75
C ASP A 65 56.30 -5.05 22.17
N ALA A 66 57.54 -4.64 22.48
CA ALA A 66 57.88 -3.24 22.74
C ALA A 66 57.67 -2.33 21.50
N LEU A 67 58.10 -2.80 20.32
CA LEU A 67 57.91 -2.08 19.05
C LEU A 67 56.42 -1.97 18.68
N LYS A 68 55.63 -3.02 18.92
CA LYS A 68 54.17 -3.03 18.68
C LYS A 68 53.46 -1.94 19.48
N VAL A 69 53.75 -1.84 20.78
CA VAL A 69 53.12 -0.84 21.65
C VAL A 69 53.39 0.58 21.15
N LEU A 70 54.60 0.82 20.63
CA LEU A 70 54.99 2.12 20.09
C LEU A 70 54.31 2.44 18.76
N ILE A 71 54.22 1.48 17.84
CA ILE A 71 53.54 1.65 16.55
C ILE A 71 52.03 1.89 16.76
N ASP A 72 51.40 1.13 17.66
CA ASP A 72 49.99 1.30 17.99
C ASP A 72 49.72 2.68 18.64
N ALA A 73 50.68 3.24 19.38
CA ALA A 73 50.58 4.55 20.02
C ALA A 73 50.64 5.73 19.02
N GLU A 74 51.37 5.57 17.90
CA GLU A 74 51.45 6.57 16.82
C GLU A 74 50.14 6.64 16.00
N GLY A 75 49.26 5.64 16.12
CA GLY A 75 47.87 5.66 15.65
C GLY A 75 47.66 5.56 14.13
N THR A 76 48.73 5.60 13.34
CA THR A 76 48.69 5.52 11.85
C THR A 76 48.61 4.07 11.35
N TYR A 77 49.17 3.13 12.11
CA TYR A 77 49.17 1.69 11.80
C TYR A 77 48.81 0.90 13.06
N THR A 78 48.09 -0.20 12.90
CA THR A 78 47.85 -1.18 13.98
C THR A 78 48.75 -2.39 13.73
N ALA A 79 49.64 -2.70 14.67
CA ALA A 79 50.53 -3.84 14.60
C ALA A 79 49.91 -5.07 15.29
N THR A 80 50.00 -6.27 14.72
CA THR A 80 49.59 -7.52 15.38
C THR A 80 50.66 -8.58 15.19
N LYS A 81 50.97 -9.32 16.26
CA LYS A 81 51.86 -10.47 16.19
C LYS A 81 51.13 -11.65 15.53
N ALA A 82 51.68 -12.16 14.44
CA ALA A 82 51.10 -13.34 13.79
C ALA A 82 51.61 -14.63 14.47
N ASN A 83 50.70 -15.42 15.02
CA ASN A 83 51.00 -16.79 15.46
C ASN A 83 50.55 -17.76 14.35
N SER A 84 51.40 -17.94 13.33
CA SER A 84 51.19 -19.00 12.33
C SER A 84 52.05 -20.23 12.66
N PRO A 85 51.54 -21.45 12.44
CA PRO A 85 52.22 -22.68 12.84
C PRO A 85 53.44 -23.06 11.98
N PHE A 86 53.83 -22.26 10.99
CA PHE A 86 54.86 -22.65 10.00
C PHE A 86 56.05 -21.68 9.84
N ILE A 87 56.09 -20.53 10.51
CA ILE A 87 57.29 -19.67 10.55
C ILE A 87 57.40 -19.14 11.99
N SER A 88 58.61 -19.21 12.56
CA SER A 88 58.92 -18.88 13.96
C SER A 88 58.26 -17.57 14.42
N ASN A 89 57.88 -17.51 15.70
CA ASN A 89 57.12 -16.47 16.44
C ASN A 89 57.56 -14.98 16.32
N ASN A 90 58.26 -14.57 15.25
CA ASN A 90 58.98 -13.31 15.11
C ASN A 90 58.50 -12.51 13.88
N ARG A 91 57.19 -12.55 13.59
CA ARG A 91 56.55 -11.83 12.49
C ARG A 91 55.60 -10.74 13.02
N ILE A 92 55.71 -9.53 12.48
CA ILE A 92 54.79 -8.42 12.72
C ILE A 92 53.93 -8.20 11.48
N VAL A 93 52.62 -8.07 11.68
CA VAL A 93 51.65 -7.67 10.65
C VAL A 93 51.19 -6.25 10.96
N LEU A 94 51.37 -5.32 10.04
CA LEU A 94 50.89 -3.93 10.15
C LEU A 94 49.68 -3.73 9.24
N THR A 95 48.64 -3.11 9.78
CA THR A 95 47.45 -2.71 9.03
C THR A 95 47.30 -1.19 9.09
N GLU A 96 47.14 -0.53 7.93
CA GLU A 96 46.90 0.92 7.87
C GLU A 96 45.60 1.32 8.54
N ASN A 97 45.69 2.27 9.47
CA ASN A 97 44.53 2.92 10.05
C ASN A 97 44.14 4.09 9.12
N THR A 98 43.36 3.80 8.08
CA THR A 98 42.99 4.80 7.06
C THR A 98 42.13 5.91 7.68
N ALA A 99 42.76 7.05 7.98
CA ALA A 99 42.07 8.29 8.32
C ALA A 99 41.50 8.93 7.04
N SER A 100 40.29 8.53 6.64
CA SER A 100 39.28 9.38 5.99
C SER A 100 38.13 8.52 5.47
N GLY A 101 36.97 8.59 6.13
CA GLY A 101 35.69 8.26 5.51
C GLY A 101 35.08 6.87 5.78
N ALA A 102 35.60 6.09 6.73
CA ALA A 102 34.88 4.90 7.21
C ALA A 102 33.90 5.32 8.32
N THR A 103 32.61 5.23 8.00
CA THR A 103 31.54 5.19 8.99
C THR A 103 31.90 4.14 10.05
N THR A 104 31.74 4.50 11.32
CA THR A 104 31.77 3.60 12.47
C THR A 104 30.58 2.62 12.40
N GLY A 105 30.56 1.79 11.37
CA GLY A 105 29.61 0.71 11.15
C GLY A 105 30.20 -0.62 11.60
N PRO A 106 29.37 -1.58 12.04
CA PRO A 106 29.84 -2.86 12.52
C PRO A 106 30.59 -3.63 11.42
N SER A 107 31.82 -4.09 11.72
CA SER A 107 32.67 -4.85 10.79
C SER A 107 32.81 -6.31 11.20
N LEU A 108 32.93 -7.18 10.19
CA LEU A 108 33.03 -8.63 10.30
C LEU A 108 34.37 -9.11 9.76
N SER A 109 35.13 -9.85 10.56
CA SER A 109 36.30 -10.60 10.09
C SER A 109 36.01 -12.09 10.17
N GLY A 110 35.83 -12.73 9.02
CA GLY A 110 35.80 -14.20 8.90
C GLY A 110 37.12 -14.71 8.36
N THR A 111 37.78 -15.60 9.10
CA THR A 111 38.89 -16.42 8.60
C THR A 111 38.39 -17.85 8.47
N ASN A 112 38.66 -18.50 7.34
CA ASN A 112 38.43 -19.94 7.21
C ASN A 112 39.25 -20.67 8.28
N VAL A 113 38.60 -21.53 9.04
CA VAL A 113 39.31 -22.57 9.82
C VAL A 113 39.95 -23.47 8.79
N GLY A 114 41.27 -23.66 8.88
CA GLY A 114 42.01 -24.48 7.95
C GLY A 114 41.32 -25.80 7.62
N ASP A 115 41.24 -26.09 6.33
CA ASP A 115 41.09 -27.39 5.67
C ASP A 115 39.89 -28.31 5.98
N ILE A 116 38.93 -27.92 6.84
CA ILE A 116 37.70 -28.73 7.04
C ILE A 116 36.60 -28.24 6.09
N LYS A 117 36.22 -29.08 5.13
CA LYS A 117 35.09 -28.82 4.22
C LYS A 117 33.78 -28.73 5.00
N GLY A 118 33.03 -27.66 4.80
CA GLY A 118 31.73 -27.43 5.42
C GLY A 118 31.78 -26.78 6.80
N VAL A 119 32.95 -26.41 7.33
CA VAL A 119 33.09 -25.69 8.62
C VAL A 119 33.63 -24.29 8.38
N ASN A 120 32.92 -23.27 8.87
CA ASN A 120 33.28 -21.86 8.71
C ASN A 120 33.22 -21.14 10.06
N GLU A 121 34.24 -20.33 10.35
CA GLU A 121 34.31 -19.52 11.56
C GLU A 121 34.11 -18.05 11.24
N PHE A 122 33.34 -17.40 12.11
CA PHE A 122 32.93 -16.03 11.90
C PHE A 122 32.90 -15.28 13.25
N ARG A 123 33.60 -14.14 13.36
CA ARG A 123 33.67 -13.34 14.59
C ARG A 123 32.90 -12.01 14.47
N ILE A 124 31.99 -11.76 15.40
CA ILE A 124 31.28 -10.48 15.53
C ILE A 124 32.19 -9.49 16.25
N THR A 125 32.62 -8.43 15.55
CA THR A 125 33.60 -7.46 16.08
C THR A 125 32.93 -6.16 16.57
N ALA A 126 31.64 -5.98 16.29
CA ALA A 126 30.86 -4.83 16.73
C ALA A 126 29.38 -5.20 16.94
N ASN A 127 28.70 -4.46 17.82
CA ASN A 127 27.29 -4.68 18.12
C ASN A 127 26.42 -4.37 16.89
N LEU A 128 25.55 -5.30 16.52
CA LEU A 128 24.49 -5.05 15.54
C LEU A 128 23.46 -4.07 16.14
N ALA A 129 22.88 -3.23 15.30
CA ALA A 129 21.70 -2.44 15.66
C ALA A 129 20.42 -3.12 15.14
N ASP A 130 19.27 -2.71 15.70
CA ASP A 130 17.96 -3.11 15.17
C ASP A 130 17.84 -2.69 13.69
N GLY A 131 17.38 -3.62 12.85
CA GLY A 131 17.27 -3.42 11.41
C GLY A 131 18.56 -3.62 10.59
N ASP A 132 19.70 -3.92 11.22
CA ASP A 132 20.88 -4.40 10.50
C ASP A 132 20.66 -5.82 9.95
N VAL A 133 21.39 -6.19 8.89
CA VAL A 133 21.26 -7.51 8.27
C VAL A 133 22.55 -8.30 8.33
N LEU A 134 22.45 -9.57 8.71
CA LEU A 134 23.53 -10.54 8.67
C LEU A 134 23.42 -11.38 7.39
N LYS A 135 24.44 -11.32 6.55
CA LYS A 135 24.55 -12.14 5.34
C LYS A 135 25.37 -13.40 5.64
N VAL A 136 24.80 -14.55 5.29
CA VAL A 136 25.47 -15.85 5.36
C VAL A 136 25.20 -16.60 4.05
N GLY A 137 26.20 -16.67 3.17
CA GLY A 137 26.01 -17.21 1.82
C GLY A 137 25.08 -16.34 0.99
N ALA A 138 24.03 -16.96 0.43
CA ALA A 138 22.99 -16.28 -0.34
C ALA A 138 21.84 -15.74 0.54
N ASN A 139 21.84 -16.02 1.84
CA ASN A 139 20.74 -15.73 2.74
C ASN A 139 21.03 -14.53 3.64
N LEU A 140 19.98 -13.79 3.98
CA LEU A 140 20.06 -12.54 4.72
C LEU A 140 19.12 -12.58 5.94
N LEU A 141 19.67 -12.55 7.14
CA LEU A 141 18.93 -12.55 8.41
C LEU A 141 18.79 -11.12 8.94
N LEU A 142 17.61 -10.75 9.41
CA LEU A 142 17.32 -9.42 9.95
C LEU A 142 17.46 -9.40 11.48
N ALA A 143 18.18 -8.42 12.00
CA ALA A 143 18.35 -8.18 13.42
C ALA A 143 17.13 -7.46 14.02
N GLY A 144 16.57 -7.98 15.11
CA GLY A 144 15.40 -7.41 15.81
C GLY A 144 15.69 -6.93 17.25
N GLY A 145 14.98 -5.90 17.72
CA GLY A 145 15.11 -5.37 19.07
C GLY A 145 14.58 -6.29 20.20
N LYS A 146 15.22 -6.23 21.37
CA LYS A 146 14.97 -7.06 22.58
C LYS A 146 13.59 -6.86 23.27
N ASN A 147 12.75 -5.98 22.74
CA ASN A 147 11.37 -5.72 23.18
C ASN A 147 10.55 -5.32 21.95
N ALA A 148 10.01 -6.30 21.24
CA ALA A 148 9.14 -6.07 20.09
C ALA A 148 7.78 -5.51 20.52
N SER A 149 7.75 -4.25 20.96
CA SER A 149 6.54 -3.42 21.02
C SER A 149 6.34 -2.64 19.71
N ALA A 150 7.26 -2.79 18.74
CA ALA A 150 7.33 -1.97 17.52
C ALA A 150 7.17 -2.80 16.22
N GLY A 151 6.40 -3.89 16.25
CA GLY A 151 5.88 -4.56 15.04
C GLY A 151 6.90 -5.18 14.07
N LEU A 152 8.19 -5.16 14.37
CA LEU A 152 9.25 -5.81 13.60
C LEU A 152 9.64 -7.12 14.29
N THR A 153 9.22 -8.27 13.75
CA THR A 153 9.77 -9.57 14.14
C THR A 153 11.08 -9.78 13.40
N GLY A 154 12.22 -9.54 14.07
CA GLY A 154 13.53 -9.89 13.52
C GLY A 154 13.71 -11.41 13.42
N ASP A 155 14.60 -11.87 12.54
CA ASP A 155 14.98 -13.28 12.42
C ASP A 155 15.78 -13.76 13.64
N PHE A 156 16.45 -12.84 14.34
CA PHE A 156 17.10 -13.06 15.63
C PHE A 156 17.11 -11.77 16.46
N GLU A 157 17.19 -11.90 17.78
CA GLU A 157 17.27 -10.74 18.68
C GLU A 157 18.69 -10.19 18.78
N VAL A 158 18.83 -8.86 18.73
CA VAL A 158 20.09 -8.16 19.00
C VAL A 158 20.39 -8.22 20.51
N GLY A 159 21.57 -8.75 20.83
CA GLY A 159 22.07 -8.83 22.19
C GLY A 159 22.68 -7.51 22.66
N THR A 160 22.85 -7.36 23.98
CA THR A 160 23.50 -6.18 24.59
C THR A 160 25.03 -6.15 24.37
N THR A 161 25.61 -7.30 24.05
CA THR A 161 27.01 -7.48 23.70
C THR A 161 27.15 -8.31 22.41
N ALA A 162 28.35 -8.29 21.80
CA ALA A 162 28.67 -9.15 20.65
C ALA A 162 28.50 -10.65 20.98
N SER A 163 28.77 -11.04 22.24
CA SER A 163 28.58 -12.40 22.74
C SER A 163 27.11 -12.79 22.85
N ASP A 164 26.27 -11.88 23.37
CA ASP A 164 24.82 -12.10 23.45
C ASP A 164 24.22 -12.25 22.06
N THR A 165 24.68 -11.41 21.12
CA THR A 165 24.19 -11.43 19.74
C THR A 165 24.62 -12.71 19.02
N ALA A 166 25.87 -13.17 19.22
CA ALA A 166 26.31 -14.47 18.72
C ALA A 166 25.46 -15.62 19.28
N THR A 167 25.13 -15.59 20.57
CA THR A 167 24.27 -16.60 21.21
C THR A 167 22.87 -16.61 20.60
N ASN A 168 22.28 -15.44 20.39
CA ASN A 168 20.95 -15.31 19.79
C ASN A 168 20.92 -15.77 18.32
N ILE A 169 21.95 -15.45 17.53
CA ILE A 169 22.10 -15.91 16.15
C ILE A 169 22.23 -17.44 16.10
N ALA A 170 23.09 -18.02 16.95
CA ALA A 170 23.27 -19.47 17.02
C ALA A 170 21.98 -20.19 17.42
N ALA A 171 21.23 -19.63 18.37
CA ALA A 171 19.92 -20.15 18.79
C ALA A 171 18.88 -20.07 17.67
N ALA A 172 18.80 -18.96 16.95
CA ALA A 172 17.86 -18.78 15.84
C ALA A 172 18.13 -19.76 14.68
N ILE A 173 19.40 -19.99 14.33
CA ILE A 173 19.77 -20.86 13.20
C ILE A 173 19.76 -22.35 13.59
N THR A 174 19.93 -22.69 14.86
CA THR A 174 19.89 -24.09 15.32
C THR A 174 18.51 -24.52 15.80
N GLY A 175 17.65 -23.56 16.20
CA GLY A 175 16.27 -23.81 16.59
C GLY A 175 15.43 -24.39 15.44
N ALA A 176 14.50 -25.28 15.76
CA ALA A 176 13.52 -25.77 14.80
C ALA A 176 12.24 -24.92 14.93
N ASP A 177 12.11 -23.89 14.09
CA ASP A 177 10.91 -23.05 14.05
C ASP A 177 10.39 -22.91 12.62
N THR A 178 9.23 -23.53 12.36
CA THR A 178 8.55 -23.52 11.05
C THR A 178 7.79 -22.23 10.78
N THR A 179 7.72 -21.31 11.74
CA THR A 179 6.99 -20.03 11.62
C THR A 179 7.90 -18.84 11.29
N SER A 180 9.21 -19.07 11.24
CA SER A 180 10.24 -18.09 10.94
C SER A 180 10.38 -17.75 9.44
N SER A 181 11.14 -16.70 9.09
CA SER A 181 11.43 -16.31 7.71
C SER A 181 12.02 -17.45 6.86
N GLN A 182 11.67 -17.50 5.56
CA GLN A 182 12.17 -18.51 4.62
C GLN A 182 13.71 -18.57 4.59
N HIS A 183 14.40 -17.42 4.71
CA HIS A 183 15.86 -17.39 4.74
C HIS A 183 16.45 -18.03 6.01
N LEU A 184 15.75 -17.92 7.15
CA LEU A 184 16.15 -18.59 8.39
C LEU A 184 15.90 -20.10 8.29
N GLN A 185 14.79 -20.51 7.69
CA GLN A 185 14.49 -21.92 7.41
C GLN A 185 15.52 -22.56 6.48
N ASP A 186 15.94 -21.86 5.42
CA ASP A 186 16.97 -22.32 4.48
C ASP A 186 18.34 -22.49 5.18
N LEU A 187 18.65 -21.59 6.13
CA LEU A 187 19.86 -21.71 6.97
C LEU A 187 19.76 -22.89 7.93
N GLN A 188 18.64 -23.04 8.63
CA GLN A 188 18.36 -24.14 9.55
C GLN A 188 18.43 -25.49 8.83
N ALA A 189 18.01 -25.57 7.56
CA ALA A 189 18.11 -26.79 6.76
C ALA A 189 19.56 -27.15 6.42
N LYS A 190 20.43 -26.15 6.23
CA LYS A 190 21.79 -26.35 5.70
C LYS A 190 22.89 -26.40 6.77
N TYR A 191 22.79 -25.62 7.83
CA TYR A 191 23.85 -25.45 8.82
C TYR A 191 23.38 -25.75 10.25
N THR A 192 24.31 -26.20 11.08
CA THR A 192 24.23 -26.16 12.55
C THR A 192 25.22 -25.12 13.03
N VAL A 193 24.80 -24.22 13.91
CA VAL A 193 25.65 -23.09 14.35
C VAL A 193 25.89 -23.16 15.85
N THR A 194 27.15 -23.14 16.24
CA THR A 194 27.57 -23.14 17.65
C THR A 194 28.44 -21.92 17.93
N VAL A 195 28.43 -21.45 19.17
CA VAL A 195 29.37 -20.43 19.65
C VAL A 195 30.65 -21.11 20.16
N ASP A 196 31.81 -20.51 19.90
CA ASP A 196 33.08 -21.01 20.42
C ASP A 196 33.13 -20.94 21.95
N LYS A 197 33.75 -21.93 22.60
CA LYS A 197 33.77 -22.05 24.06
C LYS A 197 34.76 -21.10 24.75
N VAL A 198 35.73 -20.57 24.02
CA VAL A 198 36.79 -19.68 24.52
C VAL A 198 36.54 -18.25 24.06
N ASP A 199 36.10 -18.07 22.82
CA ASP A 199 35.76 -16.78 22.23
C ASP A 199 34.24 -16.67 21.98
N THR A 200 33.49 -16.20 22.98
CA THR A 200 32.02 -16.22 22.93
C THR A 200 31.39 -15.26 21.90
N ALA A 201 32.19 -14.44 21.22
CA ALA A 201 31.76 -13.61 20.09
C ALA A 201 31.97 -14.30 18.72
N LYS A 202 32.46 -15.54 18.71
CA LYS A 202 32.78 -16.33 17.52
C LYS A 202 31.72 -17.41 17.27
N LEU A 203 31.19 -17.42 16.06
CA LEU A 203 30.23 -18.37 15.52
C LEU A 203 30.93 -19.41 14.65
N ILE A 204 30.55 -20.67 14.80
CA ILE A 204 31.05 -21.82 14.05
C ILE A 204 29.87 -22.42 13.29
N PHE A 205 29.88 -22.29 11.96
CA PHE A 205 28.88 -22.85 11.06
C PHE A 205 29.37 -24.22 10.57
N THR A 206 28.61 -25.27 10.85
CA THR A 206 28.88 -26.64 10.38
C THR A 206 27.77 -27.09 9.44
N GLU A 207 28.09 -27.43 8.19
CA GLU A 207 27.12 -27.94 7.22
C GLU A 207 26.56 -29.32 7.65
N LYS A 208 25.24 -29.48 7.65
CA LYS A 208 24.57 -30.72 8.13
C LYS A 208 24.82 -31.92 7.22
N ASN A 209 25.04 -31.68 5.92
CA ASN A 209 25.39 -32.70 4.93
C ASN A 209 26.66 -32.23 4.22
N ALA A 210 27.83 -32.76 4.60
CA ALA A 210 29.17 -32.32 4.20
C ALA A 210 29.48 -32.50 2.69
N SER A 211 28.68 -31.88 1.82
CA SER A 211 28.75 -31.98 0.36
C SER A 211 29.27 -30.69 -0.29
N GLY A 212 29.46 -29.60 0.46
CA GLY A 212 29.70 -28.26 -0.09
C GLY A 212 31.06 -27.63 0.24
N THR A 213 31.49 -26.74 -0.64
CA THR A 213 32.63 -25.82 -0.49
C THR A 213 32.45 -24.86 0.69
N ASN A 214 33.53 -24.48 1.38
CA ASN A 214 33.52 -23.47 2.44
C ASN A 214 32.96 -22.13 1.94
N LEU A 215 32.27 -21.40 2.83
CA LEU A 215 31.81 -20.04 2.57
C LEU A 215 33.05 -19.16 2.37
N LYS A 216 33.06 -18.32 1.33
CA LYS A 216 34.16 -17.37 1.15
C LYS A 216 33.98 -16.21 2.10
N THR A 217 35.07 -15.50 2.43
CA THR A 217 34.98 -14.27 3.24
C THR A 217 34.02 -13.23 2.64
N ALA A 218 33.84 -13.20 1.32
CA ALA A 218 32.88 -12.32 0.64
C ALA A 218 31.39 -12.75 0.79
N ASP A 219 31.15 -13.99 1.21
CA ASP A 219 29.80 -14.55 1.40
C ASP A 219 29.28 -14.31 2.83
N ILE A 220 30.11 -13.78 3.73
CA ILE A 220 29.79 -13.50 5.12
C ILE A 220 29.99 -12.01 5.38
N GLY A 221 28.95 -11.31 5.84
CA GLY A 221 29.05 -9.87 6.08
C GLY A 221 27.87 -9.31 6.86
N ILE A 222 28.04 -8.12 7.45
CA ILE A 222 26.93 -7.30 7.92
C ILE A 222 26.72 -6.20 6.90
N GLY A 223 25.47 -6.01 6.53
CA GLY A 223 25.03 -4.88 5.73
C GLY A 223 24.05 -4.02 6.51
N LYS A 224 23.90 -2.78 6.04
CA LYS A 224 22.61 -2.11 6.17
C LYS A 224 21.64 -2.82 5.25
N ASN A 225 20.38 -2.85 5.65
CA ASN A 225 19.32 -3.37 4.81
C ASN A 225 19.14 -2.47 3.57
N THR A 226 19.83 -2.79 2.49
CA THR A 226 19.72 -2.08 1.20
C THR A 226 18.75 -2.76 0.24
N ASP A 227 18.41 -4.01 0.52
CA ASP A 227 17.25 -4.64 -0.06
C ASP A 227 16.03 -4.00 0.59
N ASN A 228 14.96 -3.80 -0.16
CA ASN A 228 13.74 -3.17 0.30
C ASN A 228 12.97 -4.04 1.34
N ARG A 229 13.67 -4.80 2.19
CA ARG A 229 13.12 -5.57 3.31
C ARG A 229 12.74 -4.60 4.45
N ALA A 230 11.82 -3.68 4.18
CA ALA A 230 11.07 -2.88 5.13
C ALA A 230 11.87 -2.30 6.32
N ALA A 231 12.69 -1.27 6.07
CA ALA A 231 12.83 -0.20 7.05
C ALA A 231 11.56 0.66 6.96
N GLY A 232 10.58 0.36 7.82
CA GLY A 232 9.28 1.02 7.85
C GLY A 232 8.41 0.68 6.66
N ALA A 233 7.89 -0.55 6.58
CA ALA A 233 6.61 -0.70 5.91
C ALA A 233 5.63 0.25 6.65
N PRO A 234 4.89 1.13 5.97
CA PRO A 234 3.71 1.73 6.59
C PRO A 234 2.98 0.59 7.31
N SER A 235 2.71 0.69 8.62
CA SER A 235 1.78 -0.26 9.22
C SER A 235 0.53 -0.23 8.36
N PRO A 236 -0.04 -1.37 7.92
CA PRO A 236 -1.28 -1.34 7.17
C PRO A 236 -2.26 -0.51 7.99
N GLN A 237 -2.69 0.62 7.43
CA GLN A 237 -3.48 1.57 8.19
C GLN A 237 -4.81 0.90 8.49
N SER A 238 -5.15 0.83 9.78
CA SER A 238 -6.43 0.30 10.23
C SER A 238 -7.40 1.45 10.43
N TYR A 239 -8.50 1.41 9.69
CA TYR A 239 -9.60 2.36 9.83
C TYR A 239 -10.74 1.69 10.58
N GLU A 240 -11.09 2.25 11.75
CA GLU A 240 -12.30 1.85 12.48
C GLU A 240 -13.48 2.72 12.07
N ILE A 241 -14.54 2.07 11.63
CA ILE A 241 -15.83 2.69 11.33
C ILE A 241 -16.83 2.13 12.36
N THR A 242 -17.44 3.01 13.15
CA THR A 242 -18.56 2.61 14.03
C THR A 242 -19.83 2.55 13.18
N ALA A 243 -20.39 1.36 13.02
CA ALA A 243 -21.62 1.17 12.26
C ALA A 243 -22.82 1.78 13.00
N GLN A 244 -23.83 2.17 12.24
CA GLN A 244 -25.10 2.65 12.77
C GLN A 244 -26.18 1.60 12.50
N ALA A 245 -27.24 1.60 13.31
CA ALA A 245 -28.43 0.81 13.00
C ALA A 245 -29.06 1.37 11.72
N LEU A 246 -29.20 0.51 10.70
CA LEU A 246 -29.64 0.88 9.37
C LEU A 246 -30.53 -0.21 8.78
N ASP A 247 -31.51 0.23 7.99
CA ASP A 247 -32.45 -0.65 7.31
C ASP A 247 -31.91 -1.11 5.94
N VAL A 248 -32.47 -2.20 5.44
CA VAL A 248 -32.25 -2.75 4.09
C VAL A 248 -32.55 -1.69 3.05
N GLY A 249 -31.68 -1.62 2.04
CA GLY A 249 -31.67 -0.58 1.03
C GLY A 249 -30.87 0.66 1.43
N SER A 250 -30.45 0.82 2.69
CA SER A 250 -29.57 1.93 3.07
C SER A 250 -28.25 1.84 2.33
N LYS A 251 -27.70 3.02 2.00
CA LYS A 251 -26.45 3.14 1.25
C LYS A 251 -25.34 3.56 2.18
N VAL A 252 -24.33 2.73 2.33
CA VAL A 252 -23.12 3.07 3.10
C VAL A 252 -22.01 3.38 2.12
N LYS A 253 -21.49 4.60 2.17
CA LYS A 253 -20.31 4.98 1.40
C LYS A 253 -19.08 4.80 2.26
N ILE A 254 -18.15 3.94 1.83
CA ILE A 254 -16.85 3.73 2.47
C ILE A 254 -15.79 4.16 1.48
N GLY A 255 -15.18 5.33 1.72
CA GLY A 255 -14.36 5.99 0.70
C GLY A 255 -15.19 6.30 -0.55
N ASN A 256 -14.82 5.73 -1.69
CA ASN A 256 -15.54 5.90 -2.96
C ASN A 256 -16.53 4.76 -3.27
N ALA A 257 -16.50 3.67 -2.51
CA ALA A 257 -17.40 2.54 -2.72
C ALA A 257 -18.76 2.84 -2.08
N GLU A 258 -19.84 2.67 -2.86
CA GLU A 258 -21.22 2.74 -2.37
C GLU A 258 -21.78 1.32 -2.25
N ILE A 259 -22.20 0.95 -1.03
CA ILE A 259 -22.69 -0.38 -0.69
C ILE A 259 -24.16 -0.27 -0.30
N THR A 260 -25.03 -1.03 -0.95
CA THR A 260 -26.46 -1.07 -0.61
C THR A 260 -26.72 -2.28 0.28
N LEU A 261 -27.22 -2.06 1.49
CA LEU A 261 -27.54 -3.15 2.42
C LEU A 261 -28.65 -4.03 1.81
N ALA A 262 -28.37 -5.31 1.57
CA ALA A 262 -29.28 -6.24 0.91
C ALA A 262 -29.76 -7.38 1.84
N GLY A 263 -29.23 -7.44 3.07
CA GLY A 263 -29.56 -8.41 4.11
C GLY A 263 -30.86 -8.08 4.87
N GLN A 264 -30.86 -8.23 6.20
CA GLN A 264 -32.00 -7.89 7.08
C GLN A 264 -31.77 -6.51 7.74
N ASN A 265 -32.83 -5.79 8.18
CA ASN A 265 -32.63 -4.59 9.00
C ASN A 265 -31.94 -5.01 10.30
N GLY A 266 -31.00 -4.19 10.75
CA GLY A 266 -30.07 -4.66 11.77
C GLY A 266 -29.65 -3.58 12.75
N THR A 267 -29.45 -4.02 13.99
CA THR A 267 -28.59 -3.34 14.95
C THR A 267 -27.24 -3.00 14.30
N ALA A 268 -26.51 -2.00 14.82
CA ALA A 268 -25.21 -1.59 14.28
C ALA A 268 -24.24 -2.78 14.03
N LYS A 269 -24.28 -3.81 14.89
CA LYS A 269 -23.52 -5.06 14.73
C LYS A 269 -23.91 -5.87 13.49
N GLN A 270 -25.21 -5.98 13.19
CA GLN A 270 -25.69 -6.69 12.01
C GLN A 270 -25.35 -5.95 10.72
N VAL A 271 -25.41 -4.62 10.75
CA VAL A 271 -24.99 -3.76 9.64
C VAL A 271 -23.49 -3.91 9.38
N ALA A 272 -22.66 -3.91 10.43
CA ALA A 272 -21.23 -4.13 10.30
C ALA A 272 -20.91 -5.50 9.65
N GLU A 273 -21.59 -6.57 10.07
CA GLU A 273 -21.40 -7.91 9.51
C GLU A 273 -21.85 -8.02 8.06
N GLU A 274 -22.97 -7.37 7.70
CA GLU A 274 -23.44 -7.31 6.32
C GLU A 274 -22.45 -6.56 5.41
N LEU A 275 -21.95 -5.40 5.86
CA LEU A 275 -20.93 -4.64 5.13
C LEU A 275 -19.66 -5.46 4.92
N LYS A 276 -19.20 -6.17 5.95
CA LYS A 276 -18.06 -7.10 5.83
C LYS A 276 -18.33 -8.18 4.78
N ASN A 277 -19.50 -8.81 4.81
CA ASN A 277 -19.84 -9.88 3.87
C ASN A 277 -19.90 -9.36 2.43
N GLN A 278 -20.51 -8.20 2.19
CA GLN A 278 -20.59 -7.62 0.84
C GLN A 278 -19.21 -7.19 0.32
N ILE A 279 -18.37 -6.57 1.15
CA ILE A 279 -17.00 -6.21 0.73
C ILE A 279 -16.17 -7.47 0.47
N THR A 280 -16.27 -8.49 1.32
CA THR A 280 -15.49 -9.73 1.17
C THR A 280 -15.92 -10.53 -0.06
N ASN A 281 -17.22 -10.58 -0.34
CA ASN A 281 -17.80 -11.35 -1.44
C ASN A 281 -17.89 -10.57 -2.76
N ALA A 282 -17.41 -9.32 -2.83
CA ALA A 282 -17.42 -8.54 -4.06
C ALA A 282 -16.73 -9.30 -5.21
N ASP A 283 -17.43 -9.41 -6.33
CA ASP A 283 -17.06 -10.20 -7.51
C ASP A 283 -17.07 -9.31 -8.77
N SER A 284 -16.91 -9.93 -9.94
CA SER A 284 -16.92 -9.22 -11.23
C SER A 284 -18.26 -8.53 -11.56
N ASN A 285 -19.36 -8.87 -10.87
CA ASN A 285 -20.67 -8.25 -11.05
C ASN A 285 -20.91 -7.07 -10.11
N SER A 286 -20.01 -6.86 -9.14
CA SER A 286 -20.06 -5.75 -8.18
C SER A 286 -19.49 -4.46 -8.78
N SER A 287 -19.77 -3.29 -8.18
CA SER A 287 -19.21 -2.01 -8.65
C SER A 287 -17.68 -2.02 -8.63
N ALA A 288 -17.05 -1.30 -9.58
CA ALA A 288 -15.59 -1.24 -9.70
C ALA A 288 -14.93 -0.69 -8.42
N GLU A 289 -15.61 0.25 -7.75
CA GLU A 289 -15.18 0.85 -6.50
C GLU A 289 -15.23 -0.15 -5.34
N LEU A 290 -16.24 -1.02 -5.28
CA LEU A 290 -16.34 -2.06 -4.26
C LEU A 290 -15.30 -3.16 -4.48
N GLN A 291 -15.03 -3.52 -5.73
CA GLN A 291 -13.94 -4.43 -6.10
C GLN A 291 -12.57 -3.84 -5.71
N ALA A 292 -12.34 -2.54 -5.95
CA ALA A 292 -11.13 -1.84 -5.54
C ALA A 292 -10.98 -1.82 -4.01
N LEU A 293 -12.08 -1.62 -3.26
CA LEU A 293 -12.08 -1.66 -1.80
C LEU A 293 -11.70 -3.06 -1.26
N LYS A 294 -12.29 -4.12 -1.82
CA LYS A 294 -11.91 -5.51 -1.51
C LYS A 294 -10.45 -5.81 -1.85
N ALA A 295 -9.95 -5.32 -2.98
CA ALA A 295 -8.57 -5.53 -3.39
C ALA A 295 -7.59 -4.84 -2.44
N LYS A 296 -7.97 -3.69 -1.88
CA LYS A 296 -7.11 -2.85 -1.05
C LYS A 296 -7.16 -3.16 0.45
N TYR A 297 -8.28 -3.66 0.99
CA TYR A 297 -8.48 -3.84 2.42
C TYR A 297 -8.90 -5.26 2.82
N ASN A 298 -8.42 -5.72 3.98
CA ASN A 298 -9.02 -6.79 4.77
C ASN A 298 -10.10 -6.18 5.65
N VAL A 299 -11.23 -6.88 5.80
CA VAL A 299 -12.37 -6.36 6.55
C VAL A 299 -12.71 -7.32 7.69
N SER A 300 -12.77 -6.79 8.91
CA SER A 300 -13.17 -7.52 10.11
C SER A 300 -14.21 -6.75 10.90
N VAL A 301 -14.94 -7.44 11.79
CA VAL A 301 -16.00 -6.84 12.60
C VAL A 301 -15.80 -7.27 14.05
N THR A 302 -15.85 -6.29 14.96
CA THR A 302 -15.85 -6.53 16.41
C THR A 302 -16.98 -5.71 17.03
N GLY A 303 -18.06 -6.36 17.45
CA GLY A 303 -19.23 -5.65 17.99
C GLY A 303 -19.93 -4.84 16.89
N ASP A 304 -20.09 -3.54 17.12
CA ASP A 304 -20.62 -2.54 16.17
C ASP A 304 -19.54 -1.86 15.31
N LYS A 305 -18.27 -2.24 15.47
CA LYS A 305 -17.16 -1.67 14.71
C LYS A 305 -16.79 -2.52 13.51
N LEU A 306 -16.68 -1.87 12.36
CA LEU A 306 -16.11 -2.40 11.12
C LEU A 306 -14.67 -1.90 11.00
N THR A 307 -13.71 -2.82 10.92
CA THR A 307 -12.29 -2.51 10.81
C THR A 307 -11.81 -2.83 9.40
N LEU A 308 -11.26 -1.83 8.70
CA LEU A 308 -10.62 -2.00 7.40
C LEU A 308 -9.11 -1.88 7.56
N GLU A 309 -8.40 -2.98 7.38
CA GLU A 309 -6.95 -3.03 7.46
C GLU A 309 -6.38 -3.10 6.05
N GLN A 310 -5.48 -2.18 5.69
CA GLN A 310 -4.91 -2.16 4.35
C GLN A 310 -4.14 -3.47 4.07
N LYS A 311 -4.28 -4.05 2.88
CA LYS A 311 -3.54 -5.28 2.48
C LYS A 311 -2.09 -5.00 2.14
N THR A 312 -1.81 -3.79 1.65
CA THR A 312 -0.48 -3.33 1.28
C THR A 312 -0.23 -2.00 1.96
N ALA A 313 0.95 -1.85 2.54
CA ALA A 313 1.36 -0.65 3.20
C ALA A 313 1.52 0.54 2.21
N GLU A 314 0.68 1.57 2.30
CA GLU A 314 0.87 2.82 1.54
C GLU A 314 0.89 4.04 2.48
N SER A 315 1.84 4.96 2.26
CA SER A 315 1.96 6.19 3.05
C SER A 315 1.16 7.34 2.42
N GLY A 316 0.33 8.02 3.22
CA GLY A 316 -0.26 9.31 2.85
C GLY A 316 -1.74 9.33 2.46
N GLU A 317 -2.50 8.23 2.64
CA GLU A 317 -3.94 8.26 2.42
C GLU A 317 -4.70 8.93 3.56
N LYS A 318 -5.68 9.77 3.19
CA LYS A 318 -6.65 10.36 4.12
C LYS A 318 -7.44 9.22 4.79
N PRO A 319 -7.77 9.32 6.10
CA PRO A 319 -8.57 8.30 6.75
C PRO A 319 -9.87 8.02 5.98
N LEU A 320 -10.17 6.75 5.75
CA LEU A 320 -11.42 6.34 5.16
C LEU A 320 -12.56 6.75 6.09
N THR A 321 -13.39 7.67 5.64
CA THR A 321 -14.64 8.02 6.31
C THR A 321 -15.76 7.14 5.77
N ALA A 322 -16.62 6.66 6.66
CA ALA A 322 -17.92 6.13 6.28
C ALA A 322 -18.96 7.24 6.34
N ASP A 323 -19.65 7.46 5.22
CA ASP A 323 -20.89 8.21 5.21
C ASP A 323 -22.04 7.21 5.24
N PHE A 324 -22.67 7.12 6.40
CA PHE A 324 -23.88 6.35 6.60
C PHE A 324 -25.05 7.23 6.17
N SER A 325 -25.30 7.26 4.86
CA SER A 325 -26.63 7.64 4.44
C SER A 325 -27.54 6.50 4.89
N THR A 326 -28.45 6.80 5.82
CA THR A 326 -29.67 6.01 5.88
C THR A 326 -30.17 5.90 4.44
N SER A 327 -30.90 4.83 4.13
CA SER A 327 -31.88 4.99 3.07
C SER A 327 -32.84 6.09 3.56
N ALA A 328 -32.43 7.36 3.43
CA ALA A 328 -33.27 8.37 2.85
C ALA A 328 -33.65 7.74 1.53
N SER A 329 -34.69 6.92 1.63
CA SER A 329 -35.28 6.20 0.55
C SER A 329 -35.46 7.21 -0.53
N THR A 330 -34.59 7.07 -1.52
CA THR A 330 -34.38 8.14 -2.46
C THR A 330 -35.67 8.20 -3.22
N GLY A 331 -36.47 9.23 -2.92
CA GLY A 331 -37.72 9.44 -3.60
C GLY A 331 -37.51 9.28 -5.10
N PHE A 332 -38.39 8.56 -5.78
CA PHE A 332 -38.29 8.35 -7.21
C PHE A 332 -38.23 9.70 -7.91
N THR A 333 -37.15 9.98 -8.63
CA THR A 333 -37.02 11.21 -9.40
C THR A 333 -36.87 10.87 -10.88
N ALA A 334 -37.78 11.39 -11.70
CA ALA A 334 -37.76 11.27 -13.15
C ALA A 334 -37.63 12.64 -13.81
N ASN A 335 -36.70 12.76 -14.75
CA ASN A 335 -36.57 13.94 -15.60
C ASN A 335 -37.24 13.65 -16.95
N LEU A 336 -38.43 14.21 -17.15
CA LEU A 336 -39.17 14.09 -18.40
C LEU A 336 -38.76 15.23 -19.33
N GLN A 337 -38.24 14.91 -20.50
CA GLN A 337 -38.01 15.90 -21.54
C GLN A 337 -39.35 16.25 -22.19
N ILE A 338 -39.77 17.51 -22.04
CA ILE A 338 -41.09 17.99 -22.48
C ILE A 338 -41.01 18.94 -23.68
N GLY A 339 -39.81 19.14 -24.24
CA GLY A 339 -39.60 19.99 -25.40
C GLY A 339 -38.38 19.60 -26.23
N ALA A 340 -38.24 20.24 -27.39
CA ALA A 340 -37.22 19.92 -28.38
C ALA A 340 -35.78 20.24 -27.92
N ASN A 341 -35.62 21.17 -26.98
CA ASN A 341 -34.31 21.57 -26.47
C ASN A 341 -33.94 20.80 -25.20
N THR A 342 -32.64 20.51 -25.03
CA THR A 342 -32.08 19.75 -23.89
C THR A 342 -32.34 20.39 -22.52
N SER A 343 -32.67 21.69 -22.49
CA SER A 343 -32.98 22.44 -21.26
C SER A 343 -34.48 22.42 -20.89
N GLN A 344 -35.35 21.90 -21.77
CA GLN A 344 -36.80 21.86 -21.54
C GLN A 344 -37.19 20.54 -20.86
N LYS A 345 -36.87 20.45 -19.58
CA LYS A 345 -37.14 19.27 -18.75
C LYS A 345 -38.13 19.61 -17.63
N MET A 346 -38.96 18.63 -17.32
CA MET A 346 -39.79 18.61 -16.13
C MET A 346 -39.28 17.52 -15.19
N SER A 347 -38.92 17.90 -13.96
CA SER A 347 -38.59 16.95 -12.90
C SER A 347 -39.86 16.53 -12.16
N LEU A 348 -40.08 15.23 -12.03
CA LEU A 348 -41.10 14.62 -11.19
C LEU A 348 -40.39 13.89 -10.05
N GLY A 349 -40.69 14.27 -8.80
CA GLY A 349 -40.14 13.60 -7.62
C GLY A 349 -41.27 13.04 -6.77
N ILE A 350 -41.25 11.75 -6.47
CA ILE A 350 -42.13 11.05 -5.51
C ILE A 350 -41.29 10.74 -4.27
N ASN A 351 -41.57 11.36 -3.14
CA ASN A 351 -40.89 11.05 -1.88
C ASN A 351 -41.22 9.62 -1.40
N ASP A 352 -40.42 9.03 -0.51
CA ASP A 352 -40.73 7.71 0.04
C ASP A 352 -42.01 7.75 0.90
N MET A 353 -42.89 6.79 0.63
CA MET A 353 -44.20 6.65 1.26
C MET A 353 -44.35 5.30 1.99
N ARG A 354 -43.26 4.54 2.16
CA ARG A 354 -43.26 3.32 2.97
C ARG A 354 -43.53 3.63 4.44
N SER A 355 -44.00 2.62 5.17
CA SER A 355 -44.34 2.70 6.60
C SER A 355 -43.21 3.30 7.46
N SER A 356 -41.94 2.94 7.18
CA SER A 356 -40.76 3.46 7.87
C SER A 356 -40.54 4.96 7.60
N ALA A 357 -40.63 5.41 6.34
CA ALA A 357 -40.51 6.83 5.98
C ALA A 357 -41.69 7.70 6.47
N LEU A 358 -42.82 7.05 6.76
CA LEU A 358 -44.01 7.66 7.33
C LEU A 358 -44.00 7.69 8.87
N ASP A 359 -42.96 7.17 9.52
CA ASP A 359 -42.82 7.08 10.98
C ASP A 359 -43.93 6.25 11.66
N ILE A 360 -44.63 5.38 10.92
CA ILE A 360 -45.72 4.52 11.45
C ILE A 360 -45.16 3.22 12.03
N VAL A 361 -43.95 2.82 11.62
CA VAL A 361 -43.20 1.71 12.19
C VAL A 361 -41.87 2.22 12.72
N GLY A 362 -41.32 1.53 13.72
CA GLY A 362 -40.02 1.87 14.28
C GLY A 362 -39.35 0.67 14.93
N GLY A 363 -38.23 0.89 15.62
CA GLY A 363 -37.54 -0.18 16.35
C GLY A 363 -38.35 -0.68 17.54
N VAL A 364 -38.10 -1.91 17.98
CA VAL A 364 -38.69 -2.49 19.18
C VAL A 364 -38.46 -1.60 20.41
N ASN A 365 -39.52 -1.31 21.17
CA ASN A 365 -39.51 -0.35 22.29
C ASN A 365 -39.04 1.07 21.94
N GLY A 366 -38.98 1.42 20.65
CA GLY A 366 -38.68 2.77 20.22
C GLY A 366 -39.81 3.74 20.56
N THR A 367 -39.51 5.03 20.46
CA THR A 367 -40.50 6.09 20.65
C THR A 367 -40.43 7.07 19.49
N ILE A 368 -41.58 7.61 19.09
CA ILE A 368 -41.69 8.68 18.10
C ILE A 368 -42.45 9.84 18.76
N THR A 369 -41.98 11.06 18.58
CA THR A 369 -42.64 12.25 19.11
C THR A 369 -43.15 13.11 17.97
N VAL A 370 -44.45 13.44 18.02
CA VAL A 370 -45.09 14.35 17.06
C VAL A 370 -45.47 15.61 17.81
N ASN A 371 -45.03 16.76 17.29
CA ASN A 371 -45.48 18.06 17.78
C ASN A 371 -46.73 18.47 17.01
N GLU A 372 -47.81 18.74 17.72
CA GLU A 372 -49.02 19.33 17.15
C GLU A 372 -49.39 20.57 17.96
N ASN A 373 -49.43 21.73 17.31
CA ASN A 373 -49.78 23.02 17.93
C ASN A 373 -48.97 23.34 19.21
N GLY A 374 -47.69 22.98 19.25
CA GLY A 374 -46.80 23.25 20.38
C GLY A 374 -46.92 22.26 21.54
N THR A 375 -47.71 21.19 21.41
CA THR A 375 -47.77 20.07 22.36
C THR A 375 -47.08 18.85 21.77
N ASP A 376 -46.19 18.22 22.53
CA ASP A 376 -45.49 17.00 22.14
C ASP A 376 -46.30 15.75 22.54
N TYR A 377 -46.56 14.87 21.58
CA TYR A 377 -47.18 13.57 21.79
C TYR A 377 -46.16 12.47 21.50
N THR A 378 -45.76 11.72 22.53
CA THR A 378 -44.80 10.61 22.38
C THR A 378 -45.53 9.27 22.27
N ALA A 379 -45.53 8.68 21.07
CA ALA A 379 -46.00 7.32 20.86
C ALA A 379 -44.87 6.30 21.07
N LYS A 380 -45.23 5.11 21.55
CA LYS A 380 -44.30 3.98 21.74
C LYS A 380 -44.55 2.93 20.67
N PHE A 381 -43.51 2.20 20.30
CA PHE A 381 -43.63 1.01 19.46
C PHE A 381 -43.69 -0.26 20.33
N THR A 382 -44.32 -1.31 19.79
CA THR A 382 -44.49 -2.60 20.47
C THR A 382 -43.14 -3.24 20.81
N SER A 383 -43.10 -4.04 21.87
CA SER A 383 -41.90 -4.78 22.29
C SER A 383 -41.59 -5.99 21.41
N THR A 384 -42.50 -6.35 20.50
CA THR A 384 -42.40 -7.49 19.58
C THR A 384 -42.54 -6.97 18.15
N SER A 385 -41.66 -7.40 17.25
CA SER A 385 -41.76 -7.09 15.82
C SER A 385 -42.90 -7.88 15.18
N ASN A 386 -44.12 -7.34 15.28
CA ASN A 386 -45.36 -7.98 14.81
C ASN A 386 -46.03 -7.25 13.64
N VAL A 387 -45.26 -6.49 12.85
CA VAL A 387 -45.76 -5.81 11.65
C VAL A 387 -45.96 -6.83 10.52
N THR A 388 -47.20 -6.98 10.05
CA THR A 388 -47.52 -7.78 8.85
C THR A 388 -46.90 -7.13 7.62
N ASP A 389 -46.10 -7.88 6.86
CA ASP A 389 -45.37 -7.38 5.67
C ASP A 389 -44.34 -6.26 5.99
N GLY A 390 -43.91 -6.17 7.25
CA GLY A 390 -42.85 -5.27 7.68
C GLY A 390 -41.46 -5.88 7.48
N THR A 391 -40.45 -5.02 7.42
CA THR A 391 -39.05 -5.47 7.38
C THR A 391 -38.66 -6.02 8.76
N ALA A 392 -37.77 -7.04 8.80
CA ALA A 392 -37.43 -7.70 10.07
C ALA A 392 -36.82 -6.73 11.09
N GLY A 393 -37.50 -6.51 12.22
CA GLY A 393 -37.09 -5.55 13.27
C GLY A 393 -38.03 -4.37 13.44
N GLU A 394 -39.00 -4.20 12.54
CA GLU A 394 -40.05 -3.19 12.65
C GLU A 394 -41.11 -3.59 13.69
N ALA A 395 -41.46 -2.66 14.56
CA ALA A 395 -42.50 -2.75 15.56
C ALA A 395 -43.64 -1.78 15.22
N ALA A 396 -44.87 -2.22 15.47
CA ALA A 396 -46.06 -1.41 15.24
C ALA A 396 -46.22 -0.37 16.36
N LEU A 397 -47.01 0.68 16.11
CA LEU A 397 -47.45 1.59 17.16
C LEU A 397 -48.17 0.82 18.28
N ASP A 398 -47.75 1.04 19.52
CA ASP A 398 -48.39 0.48 20.69
C ASP A 398 -49.69 1.24 21.00
N ILE A 399 -50.79 0.51 21.14
CA ILE A 399 -52.12 1.04 21.46
C ILE A 399 -52.65 0.49 22.80
N SER A 400 -51.79 -0.13 23.60
CA SER A 400 -52.17 -0.81 24.85
C SER A 400 -52.68 0.13 25.94
N THR A 401 -52.28 1.41 25.90
CA THR A 401 -52.71 2.43 26.87
C THR A 401 -53.44 3.59 26.18
N HIS A 402 -54.29 4.30 26.91
CA HIS A 402 -55.02 5.46 26.38
C HIS A 402 -54.07 6.56 25.86
N GLU A 403 -52.96 6.79 26.57
CA GLU A 403 -51.94 7.77 26.20
C GLU A 403 -51.23 7.35 24.90
N ASN A 404 -50.76 6.11 24.80
CA ASN A 404 -50.11 5.60 23.60
C ASN A 404 -51.06 5.58 22.39
N ALA A 405 -52.33 5.20 22.59
CA ALA A 405 -53.33 5.21 21.52
C ALA A 405 -53.63 6.63 21.02
N THR A 406 -53.72 7.61 21.91
CA THR A 406 -53.90 9.02 21.55
C THR A 406 -52.72 9.53 20.73
N ALA A 407 -51.49 9.22 21.16
CA ALA A 407 -50.28 9.60 20.43
C ALA A 407 -50.16 8.86 19.08
N ALA A 408 -50.51 7.58 19.01
CA ALA A 408 -50.51 6.80 17.77
C ALA A 408 -51.46 7.37 16.71
N ILE A 409 -52.64 7.85 17.10
CA ILE A 409 -53.57 8.54 16.18
C ILE A 409 -52.91 9.79 15.59
N LYS A 410 -52.14 10.54 16.38
CA LYS A 410 -51.43 11.73 15.88
C LYS A 410 -50.32 11.38 14.89
N VAL A 411 -49.55 10.33 15.18
CA VAL A 411 -48.54 9.79 14.24
C VAL A 411 -49.19 9.39 12.91
N ILE A 412 -50.29 8.65 12.96
CA ILE A 412 -51.02 8.22 11.76
C ILE A 412 -51.59 9.41 11.00
N ASN A 413 -52.17 10.41 11.69
CA ASN A 413 -52.68 11.61 11.03
C ASN A 413 -51.57 12.38 10.31
N ASN A 414 -50.41 12.57 10.93
CA ASN A 414 -49.26 13.20 10.29
C ASN A 414 -48.81 12.41 9.05
N ALA A 415 -48.75 11.08 9.14
CA ALA A 415 -48.45 10.25 7.99
C ALA A 415 -49.48 10.40 6.84
N ILE A 416 -50.78 10.48 7.16
CA ILE A 416 -51.85 10.73 6.18
C ILE A 416 -51.67 12.11 5.54
N GLU A 417 -51.30 13.14 6.30
CA GLU A 417 -51.01 14.48 5.78
C GLU A 417 -49.82 14.46 4.83
N LYS A 418 -48.73 13.76 5.17
CA LYS A 418 -47.58 13.55 4.27
C LYS A 418 -48.00 12.90 2.95
N VAL A 419 -48.80 11.82 3.01
CA VAL A 419 -49.33 11.14 1.81
C VAL A 419 -50.21 12.07 0.97
N SER A 420 -51.06 12.85 1.63
CA SER A 420 -51.98 13.76 0.96
C SER A 420 -51.24 14.92 0.29
N ALA A 421 -50.19 15.44 0.92
CA ALA A 421 -49.31 16.45 0.35
C ALA A 421 -48.59 15.93 -0.90
N GLU A 422 -48.07 14.70 -0.86
CA GLU A 422 -47.40 14.11 -2.03
C GLU A 422 -48.40 13.87 -3.19
N ARG A 423 -49.62 13.38 -2.90
CA ARG A 423 -50.69 13.25 -3.91
C ARG A 423 -51.07 14.59 -4.52
N SER A 424 -51.15 15.65 -3.72
CA SER A 424 -51.43 17.01 -4.20
C SER A 424 -50.36 17.49 -5.19
N LYS A 425 -49.09 17.28 -4.85
CA LYS A 425 -47.95 17.61 -5.72
C LYS A 425 -47.96 16.82 -7.04
N LEU A 426 -48.33 15.54 -7.00
CA LEU A 426 -48.48 14.72 -8.20
C LEU A 426 -49.66 15.18 -9.07
N GLY A 427 -50.80 15.53 -8.47
CA GLY A 427 -51.93 16.10 -9.19
C GLY A 427 -51.59 17.42 -9.88
N ALA A 428 -50.85 18.30 -9.21
CA ALA A 428 -50.35 19.54 -9.81
C ALA A 428 -49.39 19.27 -10.99
N SER A 429 -48.51 18.28 -10.85
CA SER A 429 -47.58 17.87 -11.91
C SER A 429 -48.33 17.26 -13.12
N GLN A 430 -49.37 16.48 -12.88
CA GLN A 430 -50.26 15.93 -13.91
C GLN A 430 -50.96 17.05 -14.69
N ASN A 431 -51.54 18.02 -13.99
CA ASN A 431 -52.19 19.17 -14.61
C ASN A 431 -51.20 19.96 -15.50
N ARG A 432 -49.97 20.18 -15.00
CA ARG A 432 -48.92 20.83 -15.79
C ARG A 432 -48.52 20.04 -17.03
N LEU A 433 -48.42 18.71 -16.92
CA LEU A 433 -48.15 17.85 -18.07
C LEU A 433 -49.26 17.94 -19.12
N GLU A 434 -50.53 17.90 -18.70
CA GLU A 434 -51.67 18.01 -19.61
C GLU A 434 -51.67 19.34 -20.36
N HIS A 435 -51.43 20.46 -19.68
CA HIS A 435 -51.26 21.75 -20.34
C HIS A 435 -50.06 21.79 -21.28
N THR A 436 -48.95 21.16 -20.91
CA THR A 436 -47.75 21.08 -21.75
C THR A 436 -48.01 20.26 -23.01
N ILE A 437 -48.71 19.12 -22.89
CA ILE A 437 -49.11 18.27 -24.01
C ILE A 437 -50.02 19.05 -24.96
N ASN A 438 -51.04 19.74 -24.45
CA ASN A 438 -51.94 20.53 -25.26
C ASN A 438 -51.19 21.64 -26.02
N ASN A 439 -50.30 22.37 -25.35
CA ASN A 439 -49.49 23.40 -25.98
C ASN A 439 -48.52 22.84 -27.05
N LEU A 440 -47.89 21.70 -26.76
CA LEU A 440 -46.97 21.06 -27.70
C LEU A 440 -47.71 20.50 -28.91
N SER A 441 -48.92 19.96 -28.74
CA SER A 441 -49.77 19.50 -29.83
C SER A 441 -50.11 20.64 -30.79
N THR A 442 -50.60 21.78 -30.27
CA THR A 442 -50.86 22.99 -31.07
C THR A 442 -49.59 23.51 -31.76
N SER A 443 -48.45 23.49 -31.07
CA SER A 443 -47.17 23.89 -31.66
C SER A 443 -46.74 22.95 -32.79
N SER A 444 -46.93 21.64 -32.62
CA SER A 444 -46.64 20.62 -33.65
C SER A 444 -47.51 20.79 -34.88
N GLU A 445 -48.80 21.05 -34.71
CA GLU A 445 -49.73 21.34 -35.82
C GLU A 445 -49.31 22.61 -36.58
N ASN A 446 -48.99 23.69 -35.86
CA ASN A 446 -48.52 24.94 -36.46
C ASN A 446 -47.20 24.77 -37.21
N LEU A 447 -46.24 24.01 -36.65
CA LEU A 447 -44.97 23.73 -37.30
C LEU A 447 -45.13 22.85 -38.53
N THR A 448 -46.00 21.84 -38.48
CA THR A 448 -46.30 20.98 -39.65
C THR A 448 -46.98 21.79 -40.75
N ALA A 449 -47.89 22.70 -40.41
CA ALA A 449 -48.52 23.60 -41.37
C ALA A 449 -47.52 24.60 -41.97
N ALA A 450 -46.58 25.11 -41.17
CA ALA A 450 -45.50 25.96 -41.66
C ALA A 450 -44.51 25.19 -42.56
N GLU A 451 -44.18 23.95 -42.20
CA GLU A 451 -43.36 23.07 -43.04
C GLU A 451 -44.07 22.78 -44.37
N SER A 452 -45.36 22.45 -44.34
CA SER A 452 -46.17 22.23 -45.54
C SER A 452 -46.15 23.44 -46.47
N ARG A 453 -46.28 24.67 -45.94
CA ARG A 453 -46.18 25.89 -46.76
C ARG A 453 -44.81 26.11 -47.40
N ILE A 454 -43.74 25.59 -46.81
CA ILE A 454 -42.37 25.76 -47.31
C ILE A 454 -42.00 24.63 -48.27
N ARG A 455 -42.38 23.40 -47.93
CA ARG A 455 -41.93 22.17 -48.59
C ARG A 455 -42.92 21.67 -49.63
N ASP A 456 -44.21 21.80 -49.37
CA ASP A 456 -45.23 21.29 -50.27
C ASP A 456 -45.48 22.30 -51.39
N VAL A 457 -45.65 21.79 -52.60
CA VAL A 457 -45.99 22.59 -53.76
C VAL A 457 -47.50 22.78 -53.84
N ASP A 458 -47.94 23.97 -54.24
CA ASP A 458 -49.32 24.17 -54.67
C ASP A 458 -49.51 23.41 -56.00
N MET A 459 -50.11 22.22 -55.91
CA MET A 459 -50.34 21.34 -57.04
C MET A 459 -51.12 22.02 -58.17
N ALA A 460 -52.04 22.94 -57.87
CA ALA A 460 -52.77 23.65 -58.92
C ALA A 460 -51.84 24.53 -59.74
N LYS A 461 -50.96 25.28 -59.07
CA LYS A 461 -49.98 26.16 -59.72
C LYS A 461 -48.89 25.38 -60.45
N GLU A 462 -48.40 24.30 -59.86
CA GLU A 462 -47.37 23.46 -60.47
C GLU A 462 -47.92 22.74 -61.70
N MET A 463 -49.15 22.19 -61.65
CA MET A 463 -49.79 21.57 -62.81
C MET A 463 -50.03 22.57 -63.95
N MET A 464 -50.40 23.82 -63.65
CA MET A 464 -50.50 24.88 -64.67
C MET A 464 -49.13 25.18 -65.30
N THR A 465 -48.09 25.27 -64.49
CA THR A 465 -46.71 25.54 -64.95
C THR A 465 -46.16 24.37 -65.77
N GLN A 466 -46.35 23.13 -65.32
CA GLN A 466 -45.99 21.91 -66.04
C GLN A 466 -46.74 21.81 -67.37
N THR A 467 -48.04 22.11 -67.39
CA THR A 467 -48.84 22.12 -68.62
C THR A 467 -48.35 23.19 -69.59
N LYS A 468 -48.10 24.42 -69.09
CA LYS A 468 -47.52 25.51 -69.89
C LYS A 468 -46.17 25.11 -70.47
N ASN A 469 -45.28 24.52 -69.67
CA ASN A 469 -43.96 24.06 -70.12
C ASN A 469 -44.06 22.91 -71.13
N SER A 470 -45.01 22.00 -70.97
CA SER A 470 -45.27 20.91 -71.93
C SER A 470 -45.75 21.45 -73.28
N ILE A 471 -46.69 22.40 -73.26
CA ILE A 471 -47.16 23.09 -74.48
C ILE A 471 -46.02 23.87 -75.13
N LEU A 472 -45.19 24.57 -74.34
CA LEU A 472 -44.02 25.28 -74.85
C LEU A 472 -42.98 24.33 -75.46
N ALA A 473 -42.72 23.17 -74.86
CA ALA A 473 -41.80 22.18 -75.39
C ALA A 473 -42.32 21.58 -76.71
N GLN A 474 -43.61 21.26 -76.78
CA GLN A 474 -44.26 20.80 -78.01
C GLN A 474 -44.23 21.89 -79.10
N ALA A 475 -44.50 23.14 -78.74
CA ALA A 475 -44.43 24.27 -79.65
C ALA A 475 -43.00 24.55 -80.12
N ALA A 476 -42.00 24.49 -79.23
CA ALA A 476 -40.59 24.68 -79.56
C ALA A 476 -40.10 23.56 -80.49
N GLN A 477 -40.51 22.32 -80.27
CA GLN A 477 -40.20 21.19 -81.17
C GLN A 477 -40.86 21.38 -82.54
N ALA A 478 -42.13 21.80 -82.59
CA ALA A 478 -42.82 22.10 -83.85
C ALA A 478 -42.19 23.29 -84.59
N MET A 479 -41.81 24.35 -83.87
CA MET A 479 -41.11 25.51 -84.44
C MET A 479 -39.70 25.17 -84.90
N LEU A 480 -38.95 24.34 -84.16
CA LEU A 480 -37.65 23.82 -84.62
C LEU A 480 -37.82 22.96 -85.88
N ALA A 481 -38.84 22.12 -85.94
CA ALA A 481 -39.14 21.33 -87.15
C ALA A 481 -39.45 22.24 -88.34
N GLN A 482 -40.28 23.27 -88.15
CA GLN A 482 -40.63 24.23 -89.19
C GLN A 482 -39.43 25.10 -89.62
N ALA A 483 -38.64 25.60 -88.66
CA ALA A 483 -37.44 26.39 -88.90
C ALA A 483 -36.33 25.58 -89.58
N ASN A 484 -36.27 24.26 -89.37
CA ASN A 484 -35.36 23.38 -90.10
C ASN A 484 -35.85 23.08 -91.52
N GLN A 485 -37.16 23.11 -91.78
CA GLN A 485 -37.72 22.92 -93.13
C GLN A 485 -37.69 24.19 -93.99
N GLN A 486 -37.76 25.38 -93.38
CA GLN A 486 -37.73 26.65 -94.10
C GLN A 486 -36.47 26.83 -94.99
N PRO A 487 -35.24 26.55 -94.51
CA PRO A 487 -34.03 26.59 -95.34
C PRO A 487 -34.07 25.57 -96.49
N GLN A 488 -34.67 24.39 -96.28
CA GLN A 488 -34.79 23.35 -97.32
C GLN A 488 -35.71 23.80 -98.46
N GLY A 489 -36.78 24.54 -98.15
CA GLY A 489 -37.66 25.16 -99.16
C GLY A 489 -36.95 26.26 -99.96
N VAL A 490 -36.08 27.05 -99.32
CA VAL A 490 -35.27 28.06 -100.01
C VAL A 490 -34.20 27.40 -100.88
N LEU A 491 -33.60 26.29 -100.43
CA LEU A 491 -32.67 25.48 -101.23
C LEU A 491 -33.34 24.86 -102.46
N GLN A 492 -34.64 24.57 -102.43
CA GLN A 492 -35.39 24.15 -103.63
C GLN A 492 -35.62 25.30 -104.63
N LEU A 493 -35.71 26.55 -104.16
CA LEU A 493 -35.86 27.72 -105.03
C LEU A 493 -34.53 28.19 -105.65
N LEU A 494 -33.40 27.80 -105.06
CA LEU A 494 -32.05 28.08 -105.55
C LEU A 494 -31.49 26.99 -106.48
N ARG A 495 -32.27 25.95 -106.79
CA ARG A 495 -31.94 24.88 -107.74
C ARG A 495 -32.71 25.07 -109.04
#